data_AF-A0A5I4QC47-F1
#
_entry.id   AF-A0A5I4QC47-F1
#
_cell.length_a   1.000
_cell.length_b   1.000
_cell.length_c   1.000
_cell.angle_alpha   90.00
_cell.angle_beta   90.00
_cell.angle_gamma   90.00
#
_symmetry.space_group_name_H-M   'P 1'
#
loop_
_entity.id
_entity.type
_entity.pdbx_description
1 polymer ?
#
loop_
_entity_poly.entity_id
_entity_poly.type
_entity_poly.pdbx_seq_one_letter_code
_entity_poly.pdbx_strand_id
1 'polypeptide(L)'
;MPMKLVRKKNPRGGLFRWLTRDEELAVKNISGLRDFTDRTQYTLNNKVLREMRQLGAWLQCDCIPGDSPAMNSANLYRDTGTLFLSGFNHEHAADCPMYRPFSGDAGATSSGTRKHASSRRINYRNFLPPDDTEATTRKPGHQEPRGDDRTRRTRRSRIARLLLSLIEDAGLNQLDTLSPIPSRRVRDSLNAMQLVTQNQEFIRGRQLSEIVRFQPGMSARGREKLMKELEHPDMHWPAGRTRIFFQIFMSAHVSRDEAEFRWPGGAVVFRPERGISINGESLEGRRPPYWVILSFRRGTDGDIICSEGYAHALFRMGCPVPVDSELERGTLAGLSVVSEWLKNKTEAPALSLEKPLFDIEVSTEGKKGYVLPDFIITARMNDGNEYKVVIETMGYSDDDYCERKAEQHKGMRQIGILQTDPPRWPQEIETPFERHIFGVFLHLNKFFKNNSNT
;
A
#
# COMPACT_ATOMS: atom_id res chain seq x y z
N MET A 1 17.44 3.99 -29.83
CA MET A 1 17.97 5.36 -29.53
C MET A 1 19.10 5.18 -28.54
N PRO A 2 20.16 6.00 -28.50
CA PRO A 2 21.26 5.74 -27.57
C PRO A 2 20.82 5.83 -26.09
N MET A 3 21.56 5.22 -25.17
CA MET A 3 21.28 5.34 -23.74
C MET A 3 21.45 6.79 -23.26
N LYS A 4 20.72 7.21 -22.21
CA LYS A 4 20.76 8.61 -21.74
C LYS A 4 20.77 8.75 -20.22
N LEU A 5 21.44 9.79 -19.74
CA LEU A 5 21.41 10.21 -18.35
C LEU A 5 20.24 11.15 -18.12
N VAL A 6 19.41 10.87 -17.11
CA VAL A 6 18.23 11.67 -16.76
C VAL A 6 18.20 11.97 -15.27
N ARG A 7 17.59 13.10 -14.91
CA ARG A 7 17.46 13.60 -13.54
C ARG A 7 16.64 12.65 -12.65
N LYS A 8 17.10 12.35 -11.43
CA LYS A 8 16.25 11.66 -10.42
C LYS A 8 15.24 12.60 -9.76
N LYS A 9 15.55 13.89 -9.73
CA LYS A 9 14.80 14.92 -8.99
C LYS A 9 14.61 16.17 -9.85
N ASN A 10 13.55 16.93 -9.54
CA ASN A 10 12.99 18.08 -10.25
C ASN A 10 13.93 18.82 -11.24
N PRO A 11 13.57 18.88 -12.55
CA PRO A 11 12.53 18.09 -13.19
C PRO A 11 12.97 16.62 -13.30
N ARG A 12 12.28 15.68 -12.62
CA ARG A 12 12.60 14.24 -12.63
C ARG A 12 12.46 13.67 -14.05
N GLY A 13 13.31 12.77 -14.51
CA GLY A 13 13.29 12.26 -15.88
C GLY A 13 13.77 13.25 -16.96
N GLY A 14 14.04 14.51 -16.60
CA GLY A 14 14.63 15.49 -17.50
C GLY A 14 16.01 15.06 -17.99
N LEU A 15 16.28 15.25 -19.29
CA LEU A 15 17.56 14.86 -19.91
C LEU A 15 18.72 15.68 -19.31
N PHE A 16 19.78 14.99 -18.91
CA PHE A 16 21.10 15.61 -18.73
C PHE A 16 21.88 15.59 -20.04
N ARG A 17 22.09 14.39 -20.59
CA ARG A 17 22.75 14.17 -21.88
C ARG A 17 22.54 12.74 -22.37
N TRP A 18 22.78 12.54 -23.66
CA TRP A 18 22.94 11.21 -24.24
C TRP A 18 24.34 10.67 -23.97
N LEU A 19 24.47 9.36 -23.82
CA LEU A 19 25.77 8.70 -23.83
C LEU A 19 26.32 8.66 -25.26
N THR A 20 27.64 8.73 -25.39
CA THR A 20 28.30 8.42 -26.66
C THR A 20 28.23 6.92 -26.94
N ARG A 21 28.48 6.51 -28.19
CA ARG A 21 28.50 5.09 -28.56
C ARG A 21 29.52 4.29 -27.74
N ASP A 22 30.68 4.88 -27.47
CA ASP A 22 31.72 4.23 -26.67
C ASP A 22 31.33 4.12 -25.21
N GLU A 23 30.69 5.14 -24.64
CA GLU A 23 30.19 5.11 -23.26
C GLU A 23 29.09 4.07 -23.09
N GLU A 24 28.19 3.96 -24.07
CA GLU A 24 27.13 2.97 -24.07
C GLU A 24 27.71 1.54 -24.13
N LEU A 25 28.65 1.30 -25.03
CA LEU A 25 29.35 0.03 -25.14
C LEU A 25 30.09 -0.32 -23.84
N ALA A 26 30.73 0.66 -23.21
CA ALA A 26 31.43 0.50 -21.94
C ALA A 26 30.48 0.08 -20.82
N VAL A 27 29.33 0.73 -20.72
CA VAL A 27 28.33 0.37 -19.71
C VAL A 27 27.77 -1.03 -19.97
N LYS A 28 27.41 -1.35 -21.23
CA LYS A 28 26.87 -2.67 -21.60
C LYS A 28 27.89 -3.79 -21.34
N ASN A 29 29.17 -3.61 -21.67
CA ASN A 29 30.19 -4.63 -21.49
C ASN A 29 30.64 -4.78 -20.03
N ILE A 30 30.97 -3.66 -19.37
CA ILE A 30 31.55 -3.69 -18.02
C ILE A 30 30.47 -3.93 -16.97
N SER A 31 29.41 -3.11 -16.99
CA SER A 31 28.36 -3.18 -15.97
C SER A 31 27.33 -4.27 -16.29
N GLY A 32 26.96 -4.40 -17.57
CA GLY A 32 26.12 -5.49 -18.06
C GLY A 32 26.88 -6.81 -18.05
N LEU A 33 27.64 -7.11 -19.11
CA LEU A 33 28.27 -8.42 -19.35
C LEU A 33 29.36 -8.82 -18.35
N ARG A 34 29.87 -7.90 -17.52
CA ARG A 34 31.00 -8.11 -16.61
C ARG A 34 32.29 -8.50 -17.33
N ASP A 35 32.49 -8.00 -18.55
CA ASP A 35 33.72 -8.15 -19.30
C ASP A 35 34.72 -7.06 -18.92
N PHE A 36 35.68 -7.41 -18.07
CA PHE A 36 36.70 -6.48 -17.54
C PHE A 36 38.02 -6.52 -18.32
N THR A 37 38.05 -7.14 -19.51
CA THR A 37 39.30 -7.35 -20.27
C THR A 37 39.84 -6.06 -20.89
N ASP A 38 38.97 -5.10 -21.23
CA ASP A 38 39.34 -3.82 -21.82
C ASP A 38 39.42 -2.71 -20.75
N ARG A 39 40.65 -2.26 -20.49
CA ARG A 39 40.96 -1.20 -19.51
C ARG A 39 40.41 0.17 -19.91
N THR A 40 40.28 0.43 -21.20
CA THR A 40 39.70 1.67 -21.74
C THR A 40 38.20 1.70 -21.46
N GLN A 41 37.50 0.60 -21.77
CA GLN A 41 36.08 0.43 -21.46
C GLN A 41 35.81 0.51 -19.96
N TYR A 42 36.64 -0.13 -19.13
CA TYR A 42 36.53 -0.03 -17.66
C TYR A 42 36.64 1.40 -17.14
N THR A 43 37.59 2.17 -17.69
CA THR A 43 37.79 3.58 -17.32
C THR A 43 36.59 4.43 -17.73
N LEU A 44 36.07 4.20 -18.93
CA LEU A 44 34.92 4.93 -19.46
C LEU A 44 33.63 4.61 -18.68
N ASN A 45 33.38 3.34 -18.36
CA ASN A 45 32.25 2.93 -17.51
C ASN A 45 32.31 3.62 -16.14
N ASN A 46 33.46 3.60 -15.47
CA ASN A 46 33.62 4.26 -14.17
C ASN A 46 33.40 5.77 -14.25
N LYS A 47 33.81 6.41 -15.35
CA LYS A 47 33.54 7.83 -15.58
C LYS A 47 32.02 8.09 -15.62
N VAL A 48 31.27 7.29 -16.37
CA VAL A 48 29.81 7.39 -16.44
C VAL A 48 29.15 7.15 -15.08
N LEU A 49 29.54 6.11 -14.33
CA LEU A 49 28.96 5.83 -13.00
C LEU A 49 29.25 6.95 -11.99
N ARG A 50 30.45 7.53 -12.02
CA ARG A 50 30.80 8.69 -11.19
C ARG A 50 29.95 9.90 -11.53
N GLU A 51 29.79 10.20 -12.82
CA GLU A 51 28.95 11.28 -13.29
C GLU A 51 27.49 11.09 -12.87
N MET A 52 26.94 9.88 -13.01
CA MET A 52 25.61 9.53 -12.54
C MET A 52 25.41 9.87 -11.05
N ARG A 53 26.39 9.53 -10.21
CA ARG A 53 26.34 9.84 -8.77
C ARG A 53 26.44 11.33 -8.49
N GLN A 54 27.34 12.04 -9.17
CA GLN A 54 27.52 13.49 -9.01
C GLN A 54 26.28 14.29 -9.40
N LEU A 55 25.64 13.90 -10.51
CA LEU A 55 24.44 14.55 -11.02
C LEU A 55 23.15 14.10 -10.30
N GLY A 56 23.22 13.02 -9.52
CA GLY A 56 22.01 12.36 -9.03
C GLY A 56 21.12 11.91 -10.20
N ALA A 57 21.71 11.21 -11.17
CA ALA A 57 21.07 10.79 -12.41
C ALA A 57 20.73 9.29 -12.42
N TRP A 58 19.63 8.94 -13.09
CA TRP A 58 19.40 7.60 -13.60
C TRP A 58 19.98 7.45 -15.00
N LEU A 59 20.31 6.22 -15.34
CA LEU A 59 20.61 5.82 -16.69
C LEU A 59 19.38 5.16 -17.30
N GLN A 60 18.78 5.80 -18.30
CA GLN A 60 17.69 5.21 -19.07
C GLN A 60 18.29 4.34 -20.19
N CYS A 61 17.96 3.05 -20.15
CA CYS A 61 18.32 2.10 -21.18
C CYS A 61 17.45 2.28 -22.44
N ASP A 62 17.97 1.84 -23.56
CA ASP A 62 17.34 1.89 -24.87
C ASP A 62 16.65 0.58 -25.29
N CYS A 63 16.75 -0.46 -24.46
CA CYS A 63 16.28 -1.80 -24.81
C CYS A 63 14.74 -1.92 -24.87
N ILE A 64 14.00 -1.10 -24.13
CA ILE A 64 12.53 -1.06 -24.18
C ILE A 64 12.10 0.34 -24.64
N PRO A 65 11.46 0.46 -25.83
CA PRO A 65 10.86 1.70 -26.27
C PRO A 65 9.52 1.96 -25.55
N GLY A 66 9.19 3.23 -25.30
CA GLY A 66 7.86 3.63 -24.83
C GLY A 66 7.84 4.29 -23.45
N ASP A 67 6.69 4.16 -22.78
CA ASP A 67 6.28 4.95 -21.63
C ASP A 67 6.81 4.43 -20.27
N SER A 68 7.50 3.29 -20.26
CA SER A 68 8.12 2.68 -19.08
C SER A 68 9.47 2.07 -19.47
N PRO A 69 10.52 2.88 -19.62
CA PRO A 69 11.84 2.38 -20.00
C PRO A 69 12.58 1.79 -18.80
N ALA A 70 13.51 0.88 -19.08
CA ALA A 70 14.45 0.39 -18.07
C ALA A 70 15.32 1.53 -17.52
N MET A 71 15.38 1.63 -16.19
CA MET A 71 16.16 2.63 -15.47
C MET A 71 17.17 1.97 -14.55
N ASN A 72 18.40 2.49 -14.55
CA ASN A 72 19.50 1.97 -13.76
C ASN A 72 20.10 3.05 -12.85
N SER A 73 20.56 2.63 -11.66
CA SER A 73 21.15 3.50 -10.65
C SER A 73 22.61 3.16 -10.39
N ALA A 74 23.46 4.19 -10.31
CA ALA A 74 24.85 4.03 -9.89
C ALA A 74 24.94 4.09 -8.36
N ASN A 75 25.35 2.97 -7.77
CA ASN A 75 25.43 2.77 -6.33
C ASN A 75 26.87 2.50 -5.88
N LEU A 76 27.10 2.60 -4.56
CA LEU A 76 28.41 2.42 -3.94
C LEU A 76 28.33 1.26 -2.96
N TYR A 77 29.22 0.28 -3.10
CA TYR A 77 29.42 -0.72 -2.05
C TYR A 77 29.97 -0.02 -0.82
N ARG A 78 29.22 -0.05 0.30
CA ARG A 78 29.59 0.66 1.53
C ARG A 78 30.94 0.21 2.08
N ASP A 79 31.25 -1.08 1.93
CA ASP A 79 32.45 -1.69 2.52
C ASP A 79 33.71 -1.48 1.67
N THR A 80 33.57 -1.39 0.34
CA THR A 80 34.71 -1.32 -0.59
C THR A 80 34.86 0.03 -1.29
N GLY A 81 33.87 0.92 -1.17
CA GLY A 81 33.83 2.18 -1.91
C GLY A 81 33.79 2.00 -3.44
N THR A 82 33.46 0.81 -3.93
CA THR A 82 33.43 0.52 -5.37
C THR A 82 32.08 0.91 -5.97
N LEU A 83 32.10 1.61 -7.10
CA LEU A 83 30.90 1.96 -7.85
C LEU A 83 30.39 0.77 -8.65
N PHE A 84 29.09 0.59 -8.68
CA PHE A 84 28.43 -0.40 -9.51
C PHE A 84 27.10 0.12 -10.04
N LEU A 85 26.65 -0.44 -11.15
CA LEU A 85 25.34 -0.19 -11.71
C LEU A 85 24.34 -1.23 -11.19
N SER A 86 23.15 -0.76 -10.82
CA SER A 86 22.03 -1.56 -10.29
C SER A 86 20.77 -1.34 -11.13
N GLY A 87 19.70 -2.06 -10.84
CA GLY A 87 18.46 -2.04 -11.63
C GLY A 87 18.44 -2.96 -12.86
N PHE A 88 19.30 -3.97 -12.90
CA PHE A 88 19.37 -4.95 -14.01
C PHE A 88 18.20 -5.94 -14.05
N ASN A 89 17.44 -6.02 -12.96
CA ASN A 89 16.35 -6.98 -12.81
C ASN A 89 14.98 -6.44 -13.30
N HIS A 90 14.91 -5.16 -13.66
CA HIS A 90 13.69 -4.47 -14.09
C HIS A 90 13.50 -4.57 -15.61
N GLU A 91 12.60 -3.76 -16.16
CA GLU A 91 12.06 -3.68 -17.54
C GLU A 91 13.12 -3.60 -18.67
N HIS A 92 14.08 -4.51 -18.68
CA HIS A 92 15.01 -4.73 -19.78
C HIS A 92 14.46 -5.83 -20.69
N ALA A 93 14.70 -5.70 -22.00
CA ALA A 93 14.42 -6.77 -22.94
C ALA A 93 15.30 -8.00 -22.62
N ALA A 94 14.79 -9.21 -22.87
CA ALA A 94 15.46 -10.46 -22.48
C ALA A 94 16.85 -10.65 -23.12
N ASP A 95 17.09 -10.01 -24.26
CA ASP A 95 18.35 -9.99 -25.02
C ASP A 95 19.28 -8.82 -24.63
N CYS A 96 18.85 -7.92 -23.73
CA CYS A 96 19.66 -6.80 -23.29
C CYS A 96 20.87 -7.28 -22.45
N PRO A 97 22.10 -6.79 -22.70
CA PRO A 97 23.29 -7.12 -21.88
C PRO A 97 23.14 -6.82 -20.38
N MET A 98 22.27 -5.86 -20.07
CA MET A 98 21.92 -5.41 -18.73
C MET A 98 20.69 -6.12 -18.14
N TYR A 99 20.07 -7.06 -18.86
CA TYR A 99 19.02 -7.90 -18.30
C TYR A 99 19.61 -8.94 -17.36
N ARG A 100 19.06 -9.03 -16.15
CA ARG A 100 19.34 -10.12 -15.22
C ARG A 100 18.02 -10.71 -14.74
N PRO A 101 17.86 -12.04 -14.73
CA PRO A 101 16.69 -12.64 -14.11
C PRO A 101 16.72 -12.30 -12.62
N PHE A 102 15.63 -11.73 -12.10
CA PHE A 102 15.54 -11.37 -10.69
C PHE A 102 15.70 -12.63 -9.83
N SER A 103 16.82 -12.74 -9.12
CA SER A 103 17.01 -13.79 -8.12
C SER A 103 16.23 -13.37 -6.87
N GLY A 104 14.97 -13.81 -6.78
CA GLY A 104 14.09 -13.48 -5.66
C GLY A 104 14.78 -13.63 -4.31
N ASP A 105 14.68 -12.60 -3.46
CA ASP A 105 15.23 -12.63 -2.10
C ASP A 105 14.33 -13.43 -1.13
N ALA A 106 14.58 -13.36 0.18
CA ALA A 106 13.78 -14.07 1.17
C ALA A 106 12.27 -13.71 1.15
N GLY A 107 11.89 -12.56 0.58
CA GLY A 107 10.51 -12.04 0.59
C GLY A 107 9.83 -11.94 -0.79
N ALA A 108 10.58 -11.93 -1.89
CA ALA A 108 10.08 -11.78 -3.25
C ALA A 108 10.33 -13.01 -4.14
N THR A 109 9.42 -13.29 -5.06
CA THR A 109 9.55 -14.33 -6.09
C THR A 109 10.55 -13.89 -7.13
N SER A 110 11.02 -14.79 -8.00
CA SER A 110 11.89 -14.39 -9.11
C SER A 110 11.21 -13.48 -10.14
N SER A 111 9.90 -13.30 -10.05
CA SER A 111 9.13 -12.39 -10.91
C SER A 111 8.78 -11.08 -10.20
N GLY A 112 9.42 -10.80 -9.05
CA GLY A 112 9.33 -9.51 -8.37
C GLY A 112 8.14 -9.32 -7.43
N THR A 113 7.16 -10.22 -7.49
CA THR A 113 5.98 -10.24 -6.61
C THR A 113 6.35 -10.76 -5.22
N ARG A 114 5.57 -10.44 -4.17
CA ARG A 114 5.85 -10.98 -2.83
C ARG A 114 5.55 -12.48 -2.78
N LYS A 115 6.43 -13.28 -2.16
CA LYS A 115 6.23 -14.73 -1.92
C LYS A 115 5.05 -15.01 -0.99
N HIS A 116 4.81 -14.09 -0.05
CA HIS A 116 3.76 -14.22 0.95
C HIS A 116 2.96 -12.92 1.06
N ALA A 117 1.65 -13.06 1.21
CA ALA A 117 0.78 -11.96 1.59
C ALA A 117 1.12 -11.46 3.01
N SER A 118 1.63 -10.24 3.08
CA SER A 118 1.89 -9.46 4.30
C SER A 118 0.61 -8.99 5.00
N SER A 119 -0.47 -8.80 4.25
CA SER A 119 -1.78 -8.38 4.73
C SER A 119 -2.82 -9.38 4.23
N ARG A 120 -3.42 -10.12 5.16
CA ARG A 120 -4.52 -11.07 4.91
C ARG A 120 -5.72 -10.69 5.75
N ARG A 121 -6.90 -11.00 5.23
CA ARG A 121 -8.15 -10.92 5.99
C ARG A 121 -8.05 -11.64 7.33
N ILE A 122 -8.81 -11.14 8.29
CA ILE A 122 -9.01 -11.85 9.54
C ILE A 122 -10.10 -12.91 9.37
N ASN A 123 -9.91 -14.07 9.99
CA ASN A 123 -11.01 -15.01 10.17
C ASN A 123 -11.69 -14.65 11.50
N TYR A 124 -12.94 -14.18 11.44
CA TYR A 124 -13.70 -13.78 12.63
C TYR A 124 -13.87 -14.90 13.66
N ARG A 125 -13.74 -16.17 13.26
CA ARG A 125 -13.81 -17.32 14.16
C ARG A 125 -12.50 -17.66 14.87
N ASN A 126 -11.38 -17.03 14.47
CA ASN A 126 -10.06 -17.35 15.01
C ASN A 126 -9.13 -16.12 15.01
N PHE A 127 -9.57 -15.03 15.63
CA PHE A 127 -8.76 -13.81 15.71
C PHE A 127 -8.43 -13.33 17.11
N LEU A 128 -9.17 -13.80 18.13
CA LEU A 128 -8.97 -13.40 19.50
C LEU A 128 -7.53 -13.73 19.96
N PRO A 129 -6.91 -12.83 20.74
CA PRO A 129 -5.58 -13.08 21.27
C PRO A 129 -5.56 -14.29 22.21
N PRO A 130 -4.43 -15.03 22.27
CA PRO A 130 -4.26 -16.04 23.29
C PRO A 130 -4.29 -15.39 24.67
N ASP A 131 -4.85 -16.10 25.64
CA ASP A 131 -4.80 -15.70 27.03
C ASP A 131 -3.35 -15.81 27.55
N ASP A 132 -2.81 -14.70 28.03
CA ASP A 132 -1.43 -14.55 28.50
C ASP A 132 -1.33 -14.45 30.02
N THR A 133 -2.45 -14.61 30.75
CA THR A 133 -2.50 -14.55 32.23
C THR A 133 -1.62 -15.60 32.92
N GLU A 134 -1.43 -16.77 32.31
CA GLU A 134 -0.56 -17.86 32.83
C GLU A 134 0.78 -17.97 32.07
N ALA A 135 1.13 -16.99 31.24
CA ALA A 135 2.34 -17.08 30.42
C ALA A 135 3.62 -16.96 31.27
N THR A 136 4.41 -18.04 31.34
CA THR A 136 5.72 -18.01 31.98
C THR A 136 6.73 -17.17 31.19
N THR A 137 7.38 -16.22 31.85
CA THR A 137 8.51 -15.45 31.31
C THR A 137 9.71 -16.37 31.07
N ARG A 138 10.03 -16.64 29.81
CA ARG A 138 11.33 -17.23 29.43
C ARG A 138 12.34 -16.09 29.25
N LYS A 139 13.56 -16.28 29.76
CA LYS A 139 14.69 -15.39 29.45
C LYS A 139 14.76 -15.21 27.94
N PRO A 140 14.87 -13.97 27.41
CA PRO A 140 15.06 -13.78 25.98
C PRO A 140 16.35 -14.50 25.58
N GLY A 141 16.21 -15.57 24.80
CA GLY A 141 17.33 -16.11 24.05
C GLY A 141 17.86 -14.99 23.15
N HIS A 142 19.17 -14.88 23.03
CA HIS A 142 19.85 -13.87 22.23
C HIS A 142 19.29 -13.90 20.80
N GLN A 143 18.29 -13.07 20.52
CA GLN A 143 17.91 -12.75 19.16
C GLN A 143 18.93 -11.72 18.73
N GLU A 144 19.82 -12.13 17.82
CA GLU A 144 20.65 -11.18 17.11
C GLU A 144 19.76 -10.02 16.64
N PRO A 145 20.20 -8.76 16.81
CA PRO A 145 19.46 -7.62 16.34
C PRO A 145 19.26 -7.81 14.84
N ARG A 146 18.05 -8.21 14.44
CA ARG A 146 17.65 -8.18 13.05
C ARG A 146 17.81 -6.73 12.63
N GLY A 147 18.81 -6.48 11.77
CA GLY A 147 19.11 -5.16 11.25
C GLY A 147 17.81 -4.46 10.87
N ASP A 148 17.74 -3.18 11.20
CA ASP A 148 16.61 -2.29 10.97
C ASP A 148 16.30 -2.23 9.46
N ASP A 149 15.58 -3.23 8.95
CA ASP A 149 15.11 -3.31 7.58
C ASP A 149 13.83 -2.50 7.49
N ARG A 150 14.03 -1.17 7.47
CA ARG A 150 13.01 -0.10 7.45
C ARG A 150 12.06 -0.17 6.26
N THR A 151 12.21 -1.16 5.38
CA THR A 151 11.51 -1.26 4.09
C THR A 151 10.59 -2.48 3.98
N ARG A 152 10.65 -3.44 4.90
CA ARG A 152 9.69 -4.56 4.93
C ARG A 152 8.36 -4.08 5.46
N ARG A 153 7.29 -4.25 4.67
CA ARG A 153 5.91 -4.10 5.17
C ARG A 153 5.68 -5.21 6.20
N THR A 154 5.93 -4.92 7.47
CA THR A 154 5.70 -5.83 8.58
C THR A 154 4.23 -6.23 8.58
N ARG A 155 3.94 -7.49 8.95
CA ARG A 155 2.58 -8.02 8.97
C ARG A 155 1.69 -7.09 9.80
N ARG A 156 0.60 -6.59 9.23
CA ARG A 156 -0.36 -5.73 9.94
C ARG A 156 -0.83 -6.40 11.24
N SER A 157 -0.95 -5.61 12.30
CA SER A 157 -1.39 -6.09 13.61
C SER A 157 -2.78 -6.76 13.53
N ARG A 158 -3.13 -7.60 14.50
CA ARG A 158 -4.44 -8.26 14.53
C ARG A 158 -5.59 -7.27 14.55
N ILE A 159 -5.49 -6.23 15.40
CA ILE A 159 -6.50 -5.18 15.53
C ILE A 159 -6.66 -4.37 14.22
N ALA A 160 -5.56 -4.09 13.51
CA ALA A 160 -5.61 -3.46 12.19
C ALA A 160 -6.33 -4.33 11.16
N ARG A 161 -6.03 -5.64 11.13
CA ARG A 161 -6.69 -6.59 10.21
C ARG A 161 -8.17 -6.76 10.53
N LEU A 162 -8.56 -6.70 11.81
CA LEU A 162 -9.98 -6.72 12.22
C LEU A 162 -10.73 -5.52 11.63
N LEU A 163 -10.22 -4.31 11.87
CA LEU A 163 -10.82 -3.08 11.32
C LEU A 163 -10.91 -3.13 9.80
N LEU A 164 -9.82 -3.45 9.11
CA LEU A 164 -9.80 -3.47 7.65
C LEU A 164 -10.71 -4.56 7.06
N SER A 165 -10.86 -5.71 7.73
CA SER A 165 -11.79 -6.75 7.27
C SER A 165 -13.23 -6.27 7.39
N LEU A 166 -13.59 -5.59 8.49
CA LEU A 166 -14.91 -5.01 8.69
C LEU A 166 -15.22 -3.88 7.68
N ILE A 167 -14.23 -3.05 7.35
CA ILE A 167 -14.37 -2.00 6.33
C ILE A 167 -14.64 -2.63 4.97
N GLU A 168 -13.89 -3.68 4.59
CA GLU A 168 -14.08 -4.37 3.31
C GLU A 168 -15.42 -5.10 3.23
N ASP A 169 -15.83 -5.82 4.30
CA ASP A 169 -17.13 -6.49 4.36
C ASP A 169 -18.32 -5.52 4.37
N ALA A 170 -18.11 -4.28 4.84
CA ALA A 170 -19.09 -3.21 4.79
C ALA A 170 -19.08 -2.44 3.45
N GLY A 171 -18.20 -2.79 2.50
CA GLY A 171 -18.04 -2.10 1.22
C GLY A 171 -17.55 -0.65 1.35
N LEU A 172 -16.92 -0.28 2.47
CA LEU A 172 -16.48 1.09 2.76
C LEU A 172 -15.16 1.46 2.06
N ASN A 173 -14.49 0.49 1.46
CA ASN A 173 -13.33 0.67 0.59
C ASN A 173 -13.71 0.75 -0.90
N GLN A 174 -14.99 0.79 -1.24
CA GLN A 174 -15.50 0.82 -2.60
C GLN A 174 -16.34 2.07 -2.86
N LEU A 175 -16.29 2.57 -4.09
CA LEU A 175 -17.11 3.68 -4.59
C LEU A 175 -17.74 3.28 -5.91
N ASP A 176 -19.08 3.19 -5.94
CA ASP A 176 -19.83 2.88 -7.16
C ASP A 176 -19.72 3.97 -8.22
N THR A 177 -19.46 5.21 -7.79
CA THR A 177 -19.18 6.36 -8.65
C THR A 177 -18.07 7.22 -8.06
N LEU A 178 -17.22 7.75 -8.94
CA LEU A 178 -16.17 8.72 -8.60
C LEU A 178 -16.61 10.17 -8.75
N SER A 179 -17.74 10.42 -9.41
CA SER A 179 -18.33 11.75 -9.43
C SER A 179 -19.87 11.74 -9.48
N PRO A 180 -20.58 12.54 -8.63
CA PRO A 180 -20.00 13.22 -7.48
C PRO A 180 -19.47 12.18 -6.49
N ILE A 181 -18.35 12.48 -5.81
CA ILE A 181 -17.88 11.57 -4.76
C ILE A 181 -19.00 11.42 -3.73
N PRO A 182 -19.40 10.18 -3.39
CA PRO A 182 -20.42 9.95 -2.39
C PRO A 182 -20.14 10.72 -1.09
N SER A 183 -21.21 11.22 -0.48
CA SER A 183 -21.19 11.83 0.84
C SER A 183 -22.24 11.15 1.69
N ARG A 184 -21.78 10.31 2.62
CA ARG A 184 -22.61 9.60 3.60
C ARG A 184 -22.43 10.18 4.98
N ARG A 185 -23.44 10.06 5.85
CA ARG A 185 -23.25 10.47 7.25
C ARG A 185 -22.29 9.50 7.92
N VAL A 186 -21.50 10.00 8.86
CA VAL A 186 -20.59 9.18 9.69
C VAL A 186 -21.35 8.01 10.31
N ARG A 187 -22.57 8.27 10.81
CA ARG A 187 -23.44 7.25 11.38
C ARG A 187 -23.80 6.14 10.41
N ASP A 188 -24.04 6.46 9.13
CA ASP A 188 -24.41 5.45 8.13
C ASP A 188 -23.23 4.50 7.86
N SER A 189 -22.01 5.03 7.86
CA SER A 189 -20.79 4.22 7.72
C SER A 189 -20.57 3.30 8.92
N LEU A 190 -20.79 3.80 10.14
CA LEU A 190 -20.73 3.00 11.36
C LEU A 190 -21.83 1.93 11.38
N ASN A 191 -23.05 2.27 10.95
CA ASN A 191 -24.16 1.33 10.85
C ASN A 191 -23.87 0.20 9.85
N ALA A 192 -23.22 0.49 8.72
CA ALA A 192 -22.82 -0.51 7.74
C ALA A 192 -21.87 -1.56 8.36
N MET A 193 -20.84 -1.11 9.10
CA MET A 193 -19.98 -2.04 9.85
C MET A 193 -20.73 -2.76 10.98
N GLN A 194 -21.65 -2.07 11.66
CA GLN A 194 -22.47 -2.69 12.69
C GLN A 194 -23.30 -3.85 12.14
N LEU A 195 -23.90 -3.69 10.96
CA LEU A 195 -24.65 -4.74 10.29
C LEU A 195 -23.76 -5.95 9.97
N VAL A 196 -22.52 -5.73 9.51
CA VAL A 196 -21.54 -6.82 9.33
C VAL A 196 -21.33 -7.57 10.65
N THR A 197 -21.09 -6.85 11.75
CA THR A 197 -20.85 -7.50 13.05
C THR A 197 -22.07 -8.26 13.59
N GLN A 198 -23.29 -7.86 13.22
CA GLN A 198 -24.53 -8.54 13.61
C GLN A 198 -24.78 -9.82 12.82
N ASN A 199 -24.20 -9.94 11.63
CA ASN A 199 -24.39 -11.07 10.72
C ASN A 199 -23.21 -12.06 10.71
N GLN A 200 -22.10 -11.70 11.36
CA GLN A 200 -20.89 -12.51 11.42
C GLN A 200 -20.69 -13.09 12.81
N GLU A 201 -20.45 -14.40 12.87
CA GLU A 201 -20.15 -15.08 14.13
C GLU A 201 -18.64 -15.05 14.45
N PHE A 202 -18.29 -14.83 15.72
CA PHE A 202 -16.90 -15.01 16.19
C PHE A 202 -16.66 -16.33 16.93
N ILE A 203 -17.75 -16.95 17.39
CA ILE A 203 -17.83 -18.33 17.86
C ILE A 203 -19.23 -18.84 17.54
N ARG A 204 -19.41 -20.16 17.47
CA ARG A 204 -20.69 -20.79 17.10
C ARG A 204 -21.84 -20.22 17.95
N GLY A 205 -22.86 -19.68 17.28
CA GLY A 205 -24.06 -19.13 17.90
C GLY A 205 -23.89 -17.75 18.54
N ARG A 206 -22.74 -17.09 18.37
CA ARG A 206 -22.47 -15.77 18.95
C ARG A 206 -21.91 -14.78 17.95
N GLN A 207 -22.54 -13.61 17.91
CA GLN A 207 -22.28 -12.59 16.91
C GLN A 207 -21.13 -11.68 17.31
N LEU A 208 -20.37 -11.24 16.31
CA LEU A 208 -19.25 -10.33 16.47
C LEU A 208 -19.68 -9.00 17.11
N SER A 209 -20.95 -8.61 16.93
CA SER A 209 -21.55 -7.41 17.55
C SER A 209 -21.58 -7.45 19.08
N GLU A 210 -21.41 -8.63 19.69
CA GLU A 210 -21.31 -8.77 21.14
C GLU A 210 -19.97 -8.22 21.67
N ILE A 211 -18.91 -8.29 20.85
CA ILE A 211 -17.55 -7.89 21.22
C ILE A 211 -17.02 -6.71 20.40
N VAL A 212 -17.63 -6.33 19.28
CA VAL A 212 -17.27 -5.13 18.50
C VAL A 212 -18.41 -4.11 18.62
N ARG A 213 -18.13 -2.98 19.27
CA ARG A 213 -19.13 -1.94 19.58
C ARG A 213 -18.84 -0.66 18.82
N PHE A 214 -19.89 0.04 18.41
CA PHE A 214 -19.82 1.34 17.71
C PHE A 214 -20.32 2.49 18.59
N GLN A 215 -20.14 2.34 19.91
CA GLN A 215 -20.61 3.24 20.95
C GLN A 215 -19.42 3.76 21.77
N PRO A 216 -18.57 4.64 21.20
CA PRO A 216 -17.41 5.18 21.92
C PRO A 216 -17.80 5.97 23.18
N GLY A 217 -19.01 6.55 23.25
CA GLY A 217 -19.52 7.21 24.45
C GLY A 217 -19.94 6.30 25.60
N MET A 218 -19.64 4.99 25.55
CA MET A 218 -20.03 4.04 26.60
C MET A 218 -19.38 4.39 27.95
N SER A 219 -20.23 4.59 28.97
CA SER A 219 -19.79 4.91 30.33
C SER A 219 -18.93 3.81 30.94
N ALA A 220 -18.15 4.13 31.98
CA ALA A 220 -17.36 3.14 32.72
C ALA A 220 -18.25 2.00 33.25
N ARG A 221 -19.44 2.31 33.79
CA ARG A 221 -20.43 1.32 34.23
C ARG A 221 -20.93 0.45 33.07
N GLY A 222 -21.13 1.03 31.89
CA GLY A 222 -21.53 0.28 30.69
C GLY A 222 -20.45 -0.69 30.23
N ARG A 223 -19.18 -0.25 30.22
CA ARG A 223 -18.01 -1.10 29.91
C ARG A 223 -17.87 -2.23 30.93
N GLU A 224 -18.05 -1.92 32.21
CA GLU A 224 -18.03 -2.90 33.31
C GLU A 224 -19.12 -3.96 33.16
N LYS A 225 -20.35 -3.54 32.85
CA LYS A 225 -21.45 -4.47 32.59
C LYS A 225 -21.14 -5.38 31.41
N LEU A 226 -20.66 -4.82 30.29
CA LEU A 226 -20.30 -5.59 29.12
C LEU A 226 -19.20 -6.60 29.43
N MET A 227 -18.13 -6.20 30.13
CA MET A 227 -17.04 -7.12 30.46
C MET A 227 -17.53 -8.27 31.36
N LYS A 228 -18.35 -7.98 32.37
CA LYS A 228 -18.96 -9.02 33.22
C LYS A 228 -19.84 -9.99 32.45
N GLU A 229 -20.61 -9.49 31.48
CA GLU A 229 -21.34 -10.36 30.55
C GLU A 229 -20.33 -11.25 29.82
N LEU A 230 -19.28 -10.66 29.21
CA LEU A 230 -18.20 -11.38 28.51
C LEU A 230 -17.50 -12.45 29.36
N GLU A 231 -17.41 -12.26 30.67
CA GLU A 231 -16.76 -13.15 31.63
C GLU A 231 -17.67 -14.25 32.19
N HIS A 232 -18.98 -14.21 31.93
CA HIS A 232 -19.92 -15.17 32.50
C HIS A 232 -19.57 -16.62 32.11
N PRO A 233 -19.58 -17.60 33.05
CA PRO A 233 -19.17 -18.99 32.74
C PRO A 233 -19.96 -19.64 31.59
N ASP A 234 -21.27 -19.36 31.51
CA ASP A 234 -22.14 -19.87 30.45
C ASP A 234 -21.86 -19.27 29.07
N MET A 235 -21.04 -18.22 29.01
CA MET A 235 -20.58 -17.66 27.76
C MET A 235 -19.53 -18.57 27.15
N HIS A 236 -20.02 -19.47 26.29
CA HIS A 236 -19.26 -20.29 25.37
C HIS A 236 -18.22 -19.42 24.66
N TRP A 237 -16.99 -19.50 25.14
CA TRP A 237 -15.88 -18.68 24.67
C TRP A 237 -14.75 -19.58 24.26
N PRO A 238 -13.98 -19.20 23.22
CA PRO A 238 -12.88 -20.02 22.79
C PRO A 238 -11.86 -20.24 23.93
N ALA A 239 -11.57 -21.50 24.21
CA ALA A 239 -10.61 -21.87 25.24
C ALA A 239 -9.23 -21.23 24.99
N GLY A 240 -8.58 -20.76 26.06
CA GLY A 240 -7.26 -20.12 25.99
C GLY A 240 -7.22 -18.81 25.20
N ARG A 241 -8.35 -18.10 25.07
CA ARG A 241 -8.42 -16.77 24.43
C ARG A 241 -8.83 -15.70 25.43
N THR A 242 -8.14 -14.56 25.40
CA THR A 242 -8.42 -13.40 26.27
C THR A 242 -9.84 -12.90 26.10
N ARG A 243 -10.53 -12.59 27.21
CA ARG A 243 -11.78 -11.84 27.22
C ARG A 243 -11.52 -10.39 26.81
N ILE A 244 -12.07 -9.98 25.67
CA ILE A 244 -11.78 -8.67 25.08
C ILE A 244 -13.00 -8.17 24.31
N PHE A 245 -13.18 -6.85 24.29
CA PHE A 245 -14.08 -6.19 23.36
C PHE A 245 -13.38 -5.02 22.67
N PHE A 246 -13.97 -4.54 21.59
CA PHE A 246 -13.45 -3.49 20.74
C PHE A 246 -14.46 -2.36 20.62
N GLN A 247 -13.97 -1.14 20.48
CA GLN A 247 -14.78 0.00 20.08
C GLN A 247 -14.24 0.61 18.79
N ILE A 248 -15.14 0.86 17.83
CA ILE A 248 -14.79 1.47 16.54
C ILE A 248 -15.52 2.81 16.39
N PHE A 249 -14.80 3.83 15.96
CA PHE A 249 -15.34 5.16 15.66
C PHE A 249 -14.47 5.89 14.62
N MET A 250 -14.91 7.08 14.22
CA MET A 250 -14.14 7.98 13.35
C MET A 250 -13.70 9.21 14.15
N SER A 251 -12.48 9.70 13.90
CA SER A 251 -11.94 10.88 14.59
C SER A 251 -11.03 11.72 13.71
N ALA A 252 -11.03 13.03 13.94
CA ALA A 252 -10.03 13.97 13.41
C ALA A 252 -8.88 14.24 14.39
N HIS A 253 -8.93 13.65 15.60
CA HIS A 253 -8.01 13.92 16.70
C HIS A 253 -7.42 12.60 17.20
N VAL A 254 -6.28 12.24 16.63
CA VAL A 254 -5.55 11.00 16.95
C VAL A 254 -4.06 11.32 17.06
N SER A 255 -3.42 10.77 18.08
CA SER A 255 -1.96 10.72 18.25
C SER A 255 -1.55 9.27 18.54
N ARG A 256 -0.25 9.02 18.79
CA ARG A 256 0.19 7.68 19.23
C ARG A 256 -0.22 7.36 20.67
N ASP A 257 -0.62 8.35 21.44
CA ASP A 257 -0.95 8.18 22.86
C ASP A 257 -2.46 8.21 23.08
N GLU A 258 -3.19 8.97 22.26
CA GLU A 258 -4.62 9.18 22.48
C GLU A 258 -5.45 9.31 21.22
N ALA A 259 -6.72 8.94 21.32
CA ALA A 259 -7.74 9.23 20.32
C ALA A 259 -8.95 9.84 21.01
N GLU A 260 -9.50 10.89 20.41
CA GLU A 260 -10.65 11.59 20.95
C GLU A 260 -11.89 11.35 20.07
N PHE A 261 -12.99 10.96 20.69
CA PHE A 261 -14.30 10.94 20.05
C PHE A 261 -15.10 12.16 20.50
N ARG A 262 -15.52 12.99 19.55
CA ARG A 262 -16.31 14.22 19.79
C ARG A 262 -17.73 14.07 19.28
N TRP A 263 -18.68 14.64 20.02
CA TRP A 263 -20.08 14.80 19.61
C TRP A 263 -20.60 16.19 20.04
N PRO A 264 -21.76 16.64 19.55
CA PRO A 264 -22.33 17.92 20.00
C PRO A 264 -22.51 17.93 21.52
N GLY A 265 -21.79 18.82 22.21
CA GLY A 265 -21.87 18.99 23.67
C GLY A 265 -20.97 18.07 24.50
N GLY A 266 -20.06 17.30 23.89
CA GLY A 266 -19.11 16.50 24.69
C GLY A 266 -18.02 15.81 23.88
N ALA A 267 -17.05 15.28 24.62
CA ALA A 267 -15.96 14.49 24.07
C ALA A 267 -15.54 13.40 25.07
N VAL A 268 -14.94 12.34 24.55
CA VAL A 268 -14.26 11.32 25.35
C VAL A 268 -12.88 11.09 24.75
N VAL A 269 -11.86 11.11 25.61
CA VAL A 269 -10.47 10.85 25.24
C VAL A 269 -10.11 9.45 25.73
N PHE A 270 -9.55 8.65 24.83
CA PHE A 270 -9.02 7.33 25.14
C PHE A 270 -7.50 7.36 25.11
N ARG A 271 -6.87 6.77 26.13
CA ARG A 271 -5.41 6.62 26.24
C ARG A 271 -5.05 5.14 26.37
N PRO A 272 -4.84 4.42 25.26
CA PRO A 272 -4.50 3.01 25.34
C PRO A 272 -3.12 2.80 25.95
N GLU A 273 -2.94 1.81 26.83
CA GLU A 273 -1.68 1.58 27.54
C GLU A 273 -0.49 1.28 26.62
N ARG A 274 -0.72 0.53 25.54
CA ARG A 274 0.28 0.25 24.50
C ARG A 274 0.33 1.31 23.40
N GLY A 275 -0.43 2.40 23.56
CA GLY A 275 -0.61 3.43 22.57
C GLY A 275 -1.45 3.00 21.36
N ILE A 276 -1.41 3.85 20.34
CA ILE A 276 -2.13 3.74 19.08
C ILE A 276 -1.12 3.57 17.95
N SER A 277 -1.22 2.45 17.24
CA SER A 277 -0.51 2.28 15.98
C SER A 277 -1.25 3.02 14.87
N ILE A 278 -0.60 4.00 14.26
CA ILE A 278 -1.18 4.75 13.13
C ILE A 278 -0.56 4.22 11.84
N ASN A 279 -1.40 3.79 10.90
CA ASN A 279 -0.95 3.27 9.62
C ASN A 279 -0.11 4.30 8.88
N GLY A 280 1.08 3.93 8.39
CA GLY A 280 1.93 4.78 7.55
C GLY A 280 2.56 5.99 8.25
N GLU A 281 2.47 6.10 9.57
CA GLU A 281 2.99 7.24 10.34
C GLU A 281 3.91 6.76 11.46
N SER A 282 5.13 7.31 11.51
CA SER A 282 6.16 6.91 12.48
C SER A 282 6.15 7.73 13.77
N LEU A 283 5.56 8.94 13.80
CA LEU A 283 5.69 9.85 14.95
C LEU A 283 4.39 10.55 15.37
N GLU A 284 3.52 11.00 14.47
CA GLU A 284 2.32 11.81 14.83
C GLU A 284 1.18 11.62 13.84
N GLY A 285 -0.06 11.62 14.35
CA GLY A 285 -1.35 11.55 13.63
C GLY A 285 -1.62 12.74 12.71
N ARG A 286 -0.84 12.87 11.64
CA ARG A 286 -0.75 14.08 10.78
C ARG A 286 -1.77 14.13 9.64
N ARG A 287 -2.59 13.09 9.49
CA ARG A 287 -3.43 12.82 8.32
C ARG A 287 -4.90 12.57 8.70
N PRO A 288 -5.54 13.44 9.50
CA PRO A 288 -6.96 13.30 9.79
C PRO A 288 -7.80 13.39 8.51
N PRO A 289 -9.00 12.77 8.48
CA PRO A 289 -9.59 11.98 9.56
C PRO A 289 -9.09 10.53 9.58
N TYR A 290 -9.50 9.78 10.61
CA TYR A 290 -9.10 8.41 10.85
C TYR A 290 -10.29 7.51 11.19
N TRP A 291 -10.22 6.25 10.74
CA TRP A 291 -10.88 5.13 11.40
C TRP A 291 -10.06 4.77 12.62
N VAL A 292 -10.71 4.63 13.77
CA VAL A 292 -10.08 4.23 15.03
C VAL A 292 -10.73 2.97 15.54
N ILE A 293 -9.91 1.99 15.93
CA ILE A 293 -10.33 0.81 16.68
C ILE A 293 -9.52 0.73 17.98
N LEU A 294 -10.22 0.57 19.10
CA LEU A 294 -9.63 0.41 20.42
C LEU A 294 -10.01 -0.96 20.96
N SER A 295 -9.13 -1.54 21.77
CA SER A 295 -9.38 -2.82 22.44
C SER A 295 -9.40 -2.66 23.96
N PHE A 296 -10.32 -3.36 24.62
CA PHE A 296 -10.55 -3.29 26.04
C PHE A 296 -10.54 -4.68 26.66
N ARG A 297 -9.77 -4.87 27.72
CA ARG A 297 -9.65 -6.12 28.49
C ARG A 297 -9.54 -5.80 29.98
N ARG A 298 -9.61 -6.83 30.84
CA ARG A 298 -9.19 -6.71 32.23
C ARG A 298 -7.68 -6.49 32.32
N GLY A 299 -7.28 -5.52 33.12
CA GLY A 299 -5.91 -5.34 33.59
C GLY A 299 -5.60 -6.31 34.73
N THR A 300 -4.35 -6.31 35.19
CA THR A 300 -3.89 -7.13 36.32
C THR A 300 -4.61 -6.80 37.62
N ASP A 301 -5.03 -5.55 37.77
CA ASP A 301 -5.65 -5.04 38.99
C ASP A 301 -7.17 -5.27 39.00
N GLY A 302 -7.70 -5.96 38.00
CA GLY A 302 -9.12 -6.26 37.84
C GLY A 302 -9.94 -5.15 37.19
N ASP A 303 -9.38 -3.96 36.96
CA ASP A 303 -10.04 -2.88 36.23
C ASP A 303 -10.06 -3.10 34.71
N ILE A 304 -10.99 -2.45 34.01
CA ILE A 304 -11.02 -2.48 32.53
C ILE A 304 -10.08 -1.42 31.99
N ILE A 305 -9.09 -1.87 31.23
CA ILE A 305 -8.09 -1.04 30.58
C ILE A 305 -8.36 -0.93 29.08
N CYS A 306 -8.02 0.22 28.49
CA CYS A 306 -7.87 0.34 27.04
C CYS A 306 -6.46 -0.16 26.70
N SER A 307 -6.35 -1.35 26.09
CA SER A 307 -5.05 -2.05 26.04
C SER A 307 -4.18 -1.66 24.86
N GLU A 308 -4.78 -1.45 23.68
CA GLU A 308 -4.10 -0.98 22.46
C GLU A 308 -5.13 -0.36 21.52
N GLY A 309 -4.67 0.57 20.68
CA GLY A 309 -5.45 1.15 19.59
C GLY A 309 -4.77 1.02 18.22
N TYR A 310 -5.57 1.14 17.18
CA TYR A 310 -5.08 1.32 15.81
C TYR A 310 -5.90 2.38 15.09
N ALA A 311 -5.21 3.18 14.28
CA ALA A 311 -5.82 4.20 13.45
C ALA A 311 -5.38 4.08 11.99
N HIS A 312 -6.32 4.33 11.07
CA HIS A 312 -6.07 4.31 9.63
C HIS A 312 -6.69 5.56 9.00
N ALA A 313 -5.88 6.36 8.29
CA ALA A 313 -6.33 7.58 7.66
C ALA A 313 -7.41 7.31 6.60
N LEU A 314 -8.33 8.24 6.40
CA LEU A 314 -9.39 8.08 5.42
C LEU A 314 -9.49 9.29 4.52
N PHE A 315 -10.04 9.09 3.33
CA PHE A 315 -10.15 10.14 2.33
C PHE A 315 -10.84 11.41 2.89
N ARG A 316 -12.04 11.24 3.47
CA ARG A 316 -12.77 12.27 4.23
C ARG A 316 -13.91 11.67 5.05
N MET A 317 -14.41 12.36 6.08
CA MET A 317 -15.45 11.81 6.98
C MET A 317 -16.70 11.31 6.25
N GLY A 318 -17.13 12.01 5.19
CA GLY A 318 -18.30 11.62 4.40
C GLY A 318 -18.03 10.56 3.33
N CYS A 319 -16.78 10.12 3.15
CA CYS A 319 -16.38 9.10 2.18
C CYS A 319 -15.18 8.36 2.77
N PRO A 320 -15.42 7.38 3.65
CA PRO A 320 -14.41 6.89 4.57
C PRO A 320 -13.55 5.76 3.98
N VAL A 321 -13.16 5.90 2.72
CA VAL A 321 -12.22 5.00 2.04
C VAL A 321 -10.85 5.13 2.71
N PRO A 322 -10.23 4.03 3.18
CA PRO A 322 -8.90 4.08 3.78
C PRO A 322 -7.83 4.57 2.80
N VAL A 323 -6.87 5.37 3.27
CA VAL A 323 -5.71 5.82 2.50
C VAL A 323 -4.42 5.61 3.31
N ASP A 324 -3.36 5.14 2.65
CA ASP A 324 -2.06 4.90 3.27
C ASP A 324 -1.18 6.18 3.30
N SER A 325 -1.50 7.20 2.48
CA SER A 325 -0.78 8.49 2.42
C SER A 325 -1.59 9.71 1.98
N GLU A 326 -1.05 10.93 2.22
CA GLU A 326 -1.63 12.17 1.67
C GLU A 326 -1.54 12.23 0.14
N LEU A 327 -0.48 11.66 -0.45
CA LEU A 327 -0.37 11.57 -1.89
C LEU A 327 -1.49 10.69 -2.45
N GLU A 328 -1.75 9.54 -1.82
CA GLU A 328 -2.85 8.64 -2.21
C GLU A 328 -4.22 9.33 -2.05
N ARG A 329 -4.40 10.13 -0.99
CA ARG A 329 -5.58 10.98 -0.82
C ARG A 329 -5.73 11.96 -1.98
N GLY A 330 -4.63 12.57 -2.42
CA GLY A 330 -4.56 13.45 -3.60
C GLY A 330 -4.92 12.71 -4.89
N THR A 331 -4.36 11.52 -5.13
CA THR A 331 -4.67 10.68 -6.29
C THR A 331 -6.17 10.38 -6.36
N LEU A 332 -6.79 10.00 -5.24
CA LEU A 332 -8.25 9.77 -5.17
C LEU A 332 -9.07 11.03 -5.48
N ALA A 333 -8.64 12.20 -5.00
CA ALA A 333 -9.27 13.47 -5.36
C ALA A 333 -9.15 13.76 -6.87
N GLY A 334 -7.96 13.57 -7.44
CA GLY A 334 -7.71 13.74 -8.87
C GLY A 334 -8.56 12.80 -9.74
N LEU A 335 -8.72 11.54 -9.34
CA LEU A 335 -9.59 10.57 -10.02
C LEU A 335 -11.06 11.03 -10.05
N SER A 336 -11.54 11.68 -8.99
CA SER A 336 -12.88 12.27 -8.99
C SER A 336 -13.01 13.43 -9.97
N VAL A 337 -12.00 14.31 -10.05
CA VAL A 337 -11.96 15.40 -11.02
C VAL A 337 -12.02 14.83 -12.45
N VAL A 338 -11.28 13.76 -12.73
CA VAL A 338 -11.34 13.08 -14.04
C VAL A 338 -12.72 12.52 -14.32
N SER A 339 -13.35 11.85 -13.35
CA SER A 339 -14.70 11.33 -13.50
C SER A 339 -15.71 12.44 -13.81
N GLU A 340 -15.55 13.63 -13.22
CA GLU A 340 -16.37 14.80 -13.54
C GLU A 340 -16.16 15.29 -14.98
N TRP A 341 -14.91 15.35 -15.46
CA TRP A 341 -14.63 15.72 -16.85
C TRP A 341 -15.22 14.73 -17.85
N LEU A 342 -15.21 13.44 -17.52
CA LEU A 342 -15.74 12.36 -18.36
C LEU A 342 -17.27 12.41 -18.50
N LYS A 343 -18.02 12.86 -17.48
CA LYS A 343 -19.50 12.98 -17.57
C LYS A 343 -20.00 13.80 -18.76
N ASN A 344 -19.20 14.77 -19.19
CA ASN A 344 -19.55 15.65 -20.31
C ASN A 344 -19.22 15.04 -21.69
N LYS A 345 -18.88 13.74 -21.75
CA LYS A 345 -18.48 13.03 -22.97
C LYS A 345 -19.40 11.84 -23.21
N THR A 346 -20.05 11.82 -24.36
CA THR A 346 -21.13 10.87 -24.71
C THR A 346 -20.68 9.40 -24.70
N GLU A 347 -19.41 9.13 -25.01
CA GLU A 347 -18.83 7.78 -25.11
C GLU A 347 -17.89 7.44 -23.94
N ALA A 348 -17.85 8.27 -22.89
CA ALA A 348 -16.96 8.02 -21.76
C ALA A 348 -17.47 6.89 -20.85
N PRO A 349 -16.57 6.11 -20.24
CA PRO A 349 -16.95 5.06 -19.30
C PRO A 349 -17.51 5.63 -18.00
N ALA A 350 -18.46 4.90 -17.40
CA ALA A 350 -18.78 5.05 -15.99
C ALA A 350 -17.66 4.44 -15.14
N LEU A 351 -17.17 5.18 -14.14
CA LEU A 351 -16.05 4.76 -13.30
C LEU A 351 -16.50 4.40 -11.90
N SER A 352 -16.13 3.21 -11.44
CA SER A 352 -16.17 2.80 -10.03
C SER A 352 -14.75 2.50 -9.52
N LEU A 353 -14.56 2.54 -8.21
CA LEU A 353 -13.26 2.36 -7.57
C LEU A 353 -13.33 1.36 -6.43
N GLU A 354 -12.29 0.54 -6.34
CA GLU A 354 -11.97 -0.28 -5.18
C GLU A 354 -10.58 0.13 -4.65
N LYS A 355 -10.48 0.31 -3.33
CA LYS A 355 -9.21 0.38 -2.60
C LYS A 355 -8.93 -1.00 -2.00
N PRO A 356 -8.01 -1.79 -2.58
CA PRO A 356 -7.66 -3.09 -1.99
C PRO A 356 -7.08 -2.91 -0.59
N LEU A 357 -7.64 -3.63 0.39
CA LEU A 357 -7.13 -3.61 1.77
C LEU A 357 -6.24 -4.82 2.08
N PHE A 358 -6.29 -5.87 1.26
CA PHE A 358 -5.51 -7.09 1.44
C PHE A 358 -4.80 -7.50 0.17
N ASP A 359 -3.68 -8.21 0.33
CA ASP A 359 -2.83 -8.55 -0.79
C ASP A 359 -3.57 -9.48 -1.78
N ILE A 360 -3.52 -9.12 -3.06
CA ILE A 360 -4.15 -9.84 -4.18
C ILE A 360 -3.14 -10.86 -4.72
N GLU A 361 -3.58 -12.12 -4.86
CA GLU A 361 -2.80 -13.17 -5.50
C GLU A 361 -2.76 -12.94 -7.02
N VAL A 362 -1.55 -12.97 -7.59
CA VAL A 362 -1.30 -12.85 -9.02
C VAL A 362 -0.33 -13.95 -9.46
N SER A 363 -0.37 -14.29 -10.75
CA SER A 363 0.57 -15.23 -11.36
C SER A 363 1.42 -14.51 -12.39
N THR A 364 2.72 -14.43 -12.16
CA THR A 364 3.67 -13.80 -13.08
C THR A 364 4.72 -14.84 -13.45
N GLU A 365 4.91 -15.10 -14.75
CA GLU A 365 5.85 -16.10 -15.28
C GLU A 365 5.63 -17.50 -14.66
N GLY A 366 4.36 -17.90 -14.51
CA GLY A 366 3.98 -19.20 -13.93
C GLY A 366 4.21 -19.32 -12.41
N LYS A 367 4.62 -18.25 -11.72
CA LYS A 367 4.84 -18.24 -10.27
C LYS A 367 3.78 -17.41 -9.57
N LYS A 368 3.20 -17.99 -8.52
CA LYS A 368 2.30 -17.28 -7.61
C LYS A 368 3.05 -16.23 -6.81
N GLY A 369 2.47 -15.05 -6.69
CA GLY A 369 2.89 -14.04 -5.75
C GLY A 369 1.79 -13.04 -5.43
N TYR A 370 2.14 -12.00 -4.69
CA TYR A 370 1.17 -11.09 -4.09
C TYR A 370 1.49 -9.61 -4.30
N VAL A 371 0.49 -8.83 -4.73
CA VAL A 371 0.57 -7.37 -4.93
C VAL A 371 -0.54 -6.66 -4.13
N LEU A 372 -0.35 -5.38 -3.83
CA LEU A 372 -1.39 -4.55 -3.22
C LEU A 372 -1.30 -3.18 -3.89
N PRO A 373 -2.04 -2.96 -4.99
CA PRO A 373 -2.09 -1.65 -5.62
C PRO A 373 -2.86 -0.65 -4.76
N ASP A 374 -2.63 0.63 -4.99
CA ASP A 374 -3.33 1.69 -4.27
C ASP A 374 -4.81 1.77 -4.65
N PHE A 375 -5.15 1.75 -5.94
CA PHE A 375 -6.55 1.68 -6.38
C PHE A 375 -6.74 0.77 -7.58
N ILE A 376 -7.94 0.21 -7.71
CA ILE A 376 -8.42 -0.48 -8.91
C ILE A 376 -9.68 0.23 -9.37
N ILE A 377 -9.64 0.78 -10.59
CA ILE A 377 -10.78 1.44 -11.23
C ILE A 377 -11.41 0.45 -12.19
N THR A 378 -12.72 0.27 -12.08
CA THR A 378 -13.50 -0.40 -13.12
C THR A 378 -14.16 0.66 -13.99
N ALA A 379 -13.81 0.66 -15.26
CA ALA A 379 -14.38 1.50 -16.28
C ALA A 379 -15.38 0.69 -17.11
N ARG A 380 -16.67 1.00 -16.95
CA ARG A 380 -17.76 0.35 -17.70
C ARG A 380 -18.18 1.23 -18.87
N MET A 381 -18.00 0.71 -20.08
CA MET A 381 -18.41 1.35 -21.33
C MET A 381 -19.92 1.20 -21.56
N ASN A 382 -20.47 2.04 -22.44
CA ASN A 382 -21.91 2.01 -22.80
C ASN A 382 -22.34 0.71 -23.51
N ASP A 383 -21.39 0.02 -24.16
CA ASP A 383 -21.61 -1.28 -24.81
C ASP A 383 -21.59 -2.46 -23.80
N GLY A 384 -21.39 -2.18 -22.52
CA GLY A 384 -21.32 -3.17 -21.45
C GLY A 384 -19.91 -3.73 -21.20
N ASN A 385 -18.91 -3.38 -22.01
CA ASN A 385 -17.53 -3.82 -21.78
C ASN A 385 -16.96 -3.17 -20.51
N GLU A 386 -16.25 -3.98 -19.71
CA GLU A 386 -15.60 -3.53 -18.49
C GLU A 386 -14.08 -3.65 -18.58
N TYR A 387 -13.41 -2.60 -18.15
CA TYR A 387 -11.96 -2.50 -18.19
C TYR A 387 -11.42 -2.16 -16.80
N LYS A 388 -10.38 -2.87 -16.38
CA LYS A 388 -9.68 -2.58 -15.12
C LYS A 388 -8.46 -1.69 -15.37
N VAL A 389 -8.39 -0.59 -14.64
CA VAL A 389 -7.21 0.29 -14.59
C VAL A 389 -6.68 0.28 -13.15
N VAL A 390 -5.44 -0.15 -12.98
CA VAL A 390 -4.76 -0.21 -11.68
C VAL A 390 -3.98 1.08 -11.49
N ILE A 391 -4.16 1.75 -10.36
CA ILE A 391 -3.47 3.00 -10.03
C ILE A 391 -2.50 2.74 -8.89
N GLU A 392 -1.26 3.19 -9.05
CA GLU A 392 -0.22 3.18 -8.03
C GLU A 392 0.26 4.60 -7.75
N THR A 393 0.21 5.04 -6.49
CA THR A 393 0.68 6.36 -6.07
C THR A 393 2.13 6.30 -5.60
N MET A 394 2.98 7.12 -6.22
CA MET A 394 4.43 7.07 -6.05
C MET A 394 4.91 8.15 -5.08
N GLY A 395 5.32 7.75 -3.87
CA GLY A 395 5.68 8.67 -2.79
C GLY A 395 7.16 9.00 -2.61
N TYR A 396 8.07 8.13 -3.05
CA TYR A 396 9.52 8.31 -2.87
C TYR A 396 10.28 8.10 -4.17
N SER A 397 11.46 8.73 -4.26
CA SER A 397 12.38 8.67 -5.41
C SER A 397 13.75 8.07 -5.04
N ASP A 398 13.86 7.43 -3.88
CA ASP A 398 15.08 6.72 -3.50
C ASP A 398 15.21 5.44 -4.33
N ASP A 399 16.44 5.11 -4.72
CA ASP A 399 16.75 4.08 -5.70
C ASP A 399 16.25 2.69 -5.28
N ASP A 400 16.48 2.31 -4.02
CA ASP A 400 16.04 1.02 -3.49
C ASP A 400 14.49 0.91 -3.44
N TYR A 401 13.81 2.03 -3.22
CA TYR A 401 12.34 2.10 -3.28
C TYR A 401 11.84 1.93 -4.72
N CYS A 402 12.56 2.53 -5.68
CA CYS A 402 12.19 2.49 -7.09
C CYS A 402 12.31 1.08 -7.67
N GLU A 403 13.44 0.42 -7.39
CA GLU A 403 13.73 -0.94 -7.85
C GLU A 403 12.68 -1.93 -7.36
N ARG A 404 12.31 -1.87 -6.08
CA ARG A 404 11.31 -2.78 -5.52
C ARG A 404 9.89 -2.55 -6.06
N LYS A 405 9.52 -1.31 -6.38
CA LYS A 405 8.18 -0.98 -6.90
C LYS A 405 7.99 -1.40 -8.36
N ALA A 406 9.00 -1.19 -9.20
CA ALA A 406 8.99 -1.63 -10.60
C ALA A 406 8.72 -3.14 -10.74
N GLU A 407 9.23 -3.95 -9.81
CA GLU A 407 8.95 -5.38 -9.78
C GLU A 407 7.49 -5.73 -9.41
N GLN A 408 6.88 -4.98 -8.48
CA GLN A 408 5.47 -5.19 -8.15
C GLN A 408 4.54 -4.77 -9.29
N HIS A 409 4.95 -3.81 -10.12
CA HIS A 409 4.20 -3.35 -11.29
C HIS A 409 3.94 -4.49 -12.30
N LYS A 410 4.90 -5.42 -12.49
CA LYS A 410 4.71 -6.61 -13.34
C LYS A 410 3.51 -7.46 -12.85
N GLY A 411 3.40 -7.66 -11.54
CA GLY A 411 2.26 -8.36 -10.94
C GLY A 411 0.96 -7.56 -11.02
N MET A 412 1.01 -6.23 -10.82
CA MET A 412 -0.17 -5.37 -10.93
C MET A 412 -0.76 -5.34 -12.35
N ARG A 413 0.08 -5.42 -13.39
CA ARG A 413 -0.37 -5.53 -14.80
C ARG A 413 -1.20 -6.78 -15.09
N GLN A 414 -1.12 -7.83 -14.25
CA GLN A 414 -2.00 -9.00 -14.34
C GLN A 414 -3.45 -8.70 -13.89
N ILE A 415 -3.67 -7.60 -13.16
CA ILE A 415 -4.99 -7.19 -12.67
C ILE A 415 -5.70 -6.29 -13.71
N GLY A 416 -4.95 -5.43 -14.40
CA GLY A 416 -5.48 -4.48 -15.38
C GLY A 416 -4.40 -3.54 -15.92
N ILE A 417 -4.81 -2.49 -16.64
CA ILE A 417 -3.88 -1.49 -17.16
C ILE A 417 -3.28 -0.71 -15.99
N LEU A 418 -1.98 -0.88 -15.74
CA LEU A 418 -1.29 -0.13 -14.70
C LEU A 418 -1.03 1.32 -15.13
N GLN A 419 -1.33 2.26 -14.24
CA GLN A 419 -0.99 3.67 -14.33
C GLN A 419 -0.40 4.15 -13.00
N THR A 420 0.47 5.16 -13.05
CA THR A 420 1.13 5.72 -11.87
C THR A 420 0.73 7.17 -11.65
N ASP A 421 0.75 7.61 -10.40
CA ASP A 421 0.70 9.03 -10.02
C ASP A 421 2.03 9.42 -9.33
N PRO A 422 2.90 10.23 -9.96
CA PRO A 422 2.71 10.91 -11.24
C PRO A 422 2.77 9.95 -12.46
N PRO A 423 2.22 10.36 -13.62
CA PRO A 423 2.22 9.55 -14.84
C PRO A 423 3.61 9.16 -15.35
N ARG A 424 3.69 7.98 -15.98
CA ARG A 424 4.93 7.42 -16.57
C ARG A 424 6.11 7.42 -15.60
N TRP A 425 5.82 7.25 -14.32
CA TRP A 425 6.85 7.12 -13.33
C TRP A 425 7.79 5.97 -13.76
N PRO A 426 9.11 6.19 -13.79
CA PRO A 426 9.82 7.26 -13.09
C PRO A 426 10.13 8.54 -13.91
N GLN A 427 9.68 8.69 -15.15
CA GLN A 427 9.83 9.92 -15.93
C GLN A 427 8.90 11.04 -15.37
N GLU A 428 9.32 12.32 -15.36
CA GLU A 428 8.29 13.38 -15.34
C GLU A 428 7.66 13.50 -16.70
N ILE A 429 6.38 13.81 -16.63
CA ILE A 429 5.67 14.50 -17.68
C ILE A 429 5.19 15.82 -17.07
N GLU A 430 5.25 16.89 -17.84
CA GLU A 430 4.60 18.16 -17.45
C GLU A 430 3.07 18.02 -17.34
N THR A 431 2.51 16.94 -17.89
CA THR A 431 1.07 16.68 -17.85
C THR A 431 0.65 16.24 -16.45
N PRO A 432 -0.25 16.99 -15.78
CA PRO A 432 -0.81 16.59 -14.51
C PRO A 432 -1.48 15.22 -14.59
N PHE A 433 -1.47 14.48 -13.49
CA PHE A 433 -2.05 13.14 -13.39
C PHE A 433 -3.48 13.07 -13.93
N GLU A 434 -4.32 14.06 -13.59
CA GLU A 434 -5.71 14.11 -14.02
C GLU A 434 -5.84 14.18 -15.54
N ARG A 435 -5.03 15.03 -16.20
CA ARG A 435 -5.08 15.16 -17.66
C ARG A 435 -4.62 13.89 -18.37
N HIS A 436 -3.58 13.24 -17.84
CA HIS A 436 -3.08 11.97 -18.37
C HIS A 436 -4.14 10.87 -18.26
N ILE A 437 -4.67 10.66 -17.06
CA ILE A 437 -5.67 9.62 -16.79
C ILE A 437 -6.99 9.87 -17.53
N PHE A 438 -7.40 11.13 -17.68
CA PHE A 438 -8.53 11.47 -18.54
C PHE A 438 -8.32 10.97 -19.98
N GLY A 439 -7.13 11.18 -20.56
CA GLY A 439 -6.78 10.66 -21.89
C GLY A 439 -6.78 9.14 -21.95
N VAL A 440 -6.30 8.45 -20.91
CA VAL A 440 -6.36 6.98 -20.80
C VAL A 440 -7.81 6.50 -20.87
N PHE A 441 -8.70 7.08 -20.07
CA PHE A 441 -10.11 6.67 -20.04
C PHE A 441 -10.87 6.97 -21.35
N LEU A 442 -10.58 8.08 -22.03
CA LEU A 442 -11.16 8.38 -23.34
C LEU A 442 -10.72 7.43 -24.46
N HIS A 443 -9.60 6.74 -24.29
CA HIS A 443 -8.99 5.91 -25.32
C HIS A 443 -8.78 4.45 -24.88
N LEU A 444 -9.51 3.99 -23.86
CA LEU A 444 -9.42 2.62 -23.30
C LEU A 444 -9.39 1.54 -24.38
N ASN A 445 -10.30 1.61 -25.36
CA ASN A 445 -10.39 0.63 -26.44
C ASN A 445 -9.10 0.52 -27.26
N LYS A 446 -8.36 1.62 -27.42
CA LYS A 446 -7.05 1.62 -28.10
C LYS A 446 -5.97 1.02 -27.21
N PHE A 447 -5.98 1.33 -25.92
CA PHE A 447 -5.01 0.79 -24.96
C PHE A 447 -5.15 -0.74 -24.78
N PHE A 448 -6.37 -1.27 -24.73
CA PHE A 448 -6.57 -2.72 -24.63
C PHE A 448 -6.17 -3.46 -25.91
N LYS A 449 -6.53 -2.95 -27.10
CA LYS A 449 -6.13 -3.56 -28.38
C LYS A 449 -4.61 -3.64 -28.58
N ASN A 450 -3.86 -2.68 -28.05
CA ASN A 450 -2.41 -2.68 -28.15
C ASN A 450 -1.75 -3.63 -27.12
N ASN A 451 -2.38 -3.85 -25.96
CA ASN A 451 -1.87 -4.74 -24.91
C ASN A 451 -2.28 -6.21 -25.06
N SER A 452 -3.25 -6.53 -25.92
CA SER A 452 -3.63 -7.92 -26.24
C SER A 452 -2.90 -8.51 -27.44
N ASN A 453 -2.00 -7.75 -28.07
CA ASN A 453 -1.14 -8.18 -29.19
C ASN A 453 0.34 -8.38 -28.78
N THR A 454 0.63 -8.41 -27.48
CA THR A 454 1.92 -8.75 -26.88
C THR A 454 1.70 -9.86 -25.87
#